data_AF-A0A7I8MS60-F1
#
_entry.id   AF-A0A7I8MS60-F1
#
_cell.length_a   1.000
_cell.length_b   1.000
_cell.length_c   1.000
_cell.angle_alpha   90.00
_cell.angle_beta   90.00
_cell.angle_gamma   90.00
#
_symmetry.space_group_name_H-M   'P 1'
#
loop_
_entity.id
_entity.type
_entity.pdbx_description
1 polymer ?
#
loop_
_entity_poly.entity_id
_entity_poly.type
_entity_poly.pdbx_seq_one_letter_code
_entity_poly.pdbx_strand_id
1 'polypeptide(L)'
;MDRQFLEFWGNFLLSAAKGHRQVDDMSRWMAQGMKGVQDLNDMFRKVYGLEQAPGSDPDMLTSAQSAFQNGYKTYLEAMGVVPKSDYTALKRQFEALQQQAEEHETTIRNLRMELSECKLSQGDTVRGFQELIQVQSDQFRELTDSFGRFFSGSADDEEKKP
;
A
#
# COMPACT_ATOMS: atom_id res chain seq x y z
N MET A 1 24.35 1.41 25.19
CA MET A 1 23.86 1.73 26.56
C MET A 1 25.03 2.16 27.41
N ASP A 2 24.97 3.33 28.05
CA ASP A 2 26.03 3.88 28.91
C ASP A 2 25.70 3.73 30.41
N ARG A 3 26.69 4.01 31.27
CA ARG A 3 26.53 3.89 32.73
C ARG A 3 25.47 4.87 33.26
N GLN A 4 25.47 6.09 32.73
CA GLN A 4 24.54 7.15 33.09
C GLN A 4 23.10 6.75 32.80
N PHE A 5 22.82 6.15 31.63
CA PHE A 5 21.50 5.62 31.33
C PHE A 5 21.07 4.55 32.34
N LEU A 6 21.94 3.58 32.66
CA LEU A 6 21.61 2.50 33.59
C LEU A 6 21.33 3.01 35.00
N GLU A 7 22.11 4.00 35.46
CA GLU A 7 21.92 4.64 36.75
C GLU A 7 20.60 5.42 36.80
N PHE A 8 20.29 6.19 35.76
CA PHE A 8 19.01 6.87 35.62
C PHE A 8 17.84 5.86 35.60
N TRP A 9 17.96 4.81 34.80
CA TRP A 9 16.92 3.80 34.62
C TRP A 9 16.68 3.00 35.91
N GLY A 10 17.74 2.62 36.62
CA GLY A 10 17.64 1.96 37.93
C GLY A 10 16.96 2.84 38.97
N ASN A 11 17.37 4.12 39.08
CA ASN A 11 16.73 5.07 39.99
C ASN A 11 15.27 5.34 39.62
N PHE A 12 14.96 5.40 38.32
CA PHE A 12 13.58 5.53 37.84
C PHE A 12 12.71 4.34 38.27
N LEU A 13 13.15 3.12 37.99
CA LEU A 13 12.40 1.90 38.31
C LEU A 13 12.23 1.72 39.82
N LEU A 14 13.25 2.03 40.62
CA LEU A 14 13.14 1.98 42.09
C LEU A 14 12.12 2.98 42.62
N SER A 15 12.10 4.20 42.10
CA SER A 15 11.09 5.20 42.48
C SER A 15 9.69 4.81 42.03
N ALA A 16 9.55 4.21 40.84
CA ALA A 16 8.27 3.69 40.35
C ALA A 16 7.76 2.53 41.23
N ALA A 17 8.63 1.59 41.61
CA ALA A 17 8.28 0.48 42.49
C ALA A 17 7.84 0.93 43.89
N LYS A 18 8.39 2.05 44.38
CA LYS A 18 7.97 2.68 45.65
C LYS A 18 6.68 3.49 45.52
N GLY A 19 6.02 3.52 44.36
CA GLY A 19 4.81 4.29 44.10
C GLY A 19 5.03 5.81 44.00
N HIS A 20 6.29 6.26 44.01
CA HIS A 20 6.63 7.69 43.96
C HIS A 20 6.65 8.23 42.52
N ARG A 21 6.59 7.36 41.49
CA ARG A 21 6.60 7.76 40.07
C ARG A 21 5.67 6.90 39.24
N GLN A 22 5.00 7.50 38.25
CA GLN A 22 4.22 6.76 37.27
C GLN A 22 5.03 6.57 35.98
N VAL A 23 4.87 5.42 35.33
CA VAL A 23 5.44 5.15 34.00
C VAL A 23 4.97 6.18 32.97
N ASP A 24 3.77 6.74 33.17
CA ASP A 24 3.21 7.81 32.34
C ASP A 24 3.98 9.14 32.45
N ASP A 25 4.68 9.40 33.55
CA ASP A 25 5.51 10.59 33.69
C ASP A 25 6.76 10.48 32.81
N MET A 26 7.33 9.28 32.67
CA MET A 26 8.43 9.01 31.74
C MET A 26 7.99 9.21 30.29
N SER A 27 6.83 8.68 29.91
CA SER A 27 6.31 8.85 28.55
C SER A 27 6.06 10.33 28.23
N ARG A 28 5.50 11.09 29.18
CA ARG A 28 5.26 12.53 29.01
C ARG A 28 6.55 13.33 28.92
N TRP A 29 7.53 13.02 29.78
CA TRP A 29 8.84 13.67 29.78
C TRP A 29 9.59 13.44 28.47
N MET A 30 9.59 12.20 27.96
CA MET A 30 10.19 11.87 26.66
C MET A 30 9.49 12.58 25.50
N ALA A 31 8.15 12.64 25.51
CA ALA A 31 7.36 13.34 24.49
C ALA A 31 7.63 14.85 24.46
N GLN A 32 7.95 15.45 25.62
CA GLN A 32 8.32 16.86 25.74
C GLN A 32 9.83 17.11 25.52
N GLY A 33 10.56 16.15 24.94
CA GLY A 33 11.98 16.29 24.65
C GLY A 33 12.85 16.32 25.91
N MET A 34 12.50 15.51 26.91
CA MET A 34 13.17 15.42 28.21
C MET A 34 13.13 16.74 28.99
N LYS A 35 12.01 17.45 28.90
CA LYS A 35 11.72 18.71 29.61
C LYS A 35 10.35 18.61 30.30
N GLY A 36 10.02 19.60 31.14
CA GLY A 36 8.67 19.80 31.68
C GLY A 36 8.27 18.94 32.89
N VAL A 37 8.88 17.77 33.10
CA VAL A 37 8.71 16.98 34.34
C VAL A 37 9.91 17.25 35.26
N GLN A 38 9.72 18.12 36.26
CA GLN A 38 10.81 18.63 37.11
C GLN A 38 11.63 17.51 37.76
N ASP A 39 10.98 16.56 38.44
CA ASP A 39 11.68 15.47 39.13
C ASP A 39 12.52 14.57 38.20
N LEU A 40 12.07 14.35 36.96
CA LEU A 40 12.81 13.56 35.98
C LEU A 40 13.94 14.37 35.35
N ASN A 41 13.71 15.66 35.11
CA ASN A 41 14.71 16.58 34.60
C ASN A 41 15.84 16.79 35.63
N ASP A 42 15.51 16.92 36.91
CA ASP A 42 16.49 17.07 37.99
C ASP A 42 17.31 15.79 38.15
N MET A 43 16.67 14.62 38.13
CA MET A 43 17.37 13.34 38.15
C MET A 43 18.28 13.17 36.92
N PHE A 44 17.79 13.53 35.73
CA PHE A 44 18.58 13.48 34.50
C PHE A 44 19.79 14.39 34.59
N ARG A 45 19.60 15.65 35.02
CA ARG A 45 20.69 16.60 35.21
C ARG A 45 21.71 16.12 36.21
N LYS A 46 21.27 15.53 37.32
CA LYS A 46 22.15 14.95 38.33
C LYS A 46 23.02 13.83 37.76
N VAL A 47 22.40 12.86 37.11
CA VAL A 47 23.09 11.66 36.60
C VAL A 47 24.04 11.99 35.45
N TYR A 48 23.69 12.98 34.62
CA TYR A 48 24.52 13.45 33.50
C TYR A 48 25.46 14.61 33.87
N GLY A 49 25.53 15.01 35.15
CA GLY A 49 26.47 16.04 35.62
C GLY A 49 26.14 17.48 35.16
N LEU A 50 24.87 17.75 34.85
CA LEU A 50 24.36 19.04 34.38
C LEU A 50 23.88 19.97 35.53
N GLU A 51 24.13 19.63 36.79
CA GLU A 51 23.66 20.39 37.97
C GLU A 51 24.36 21.75 38.15
N GLN A 52 25.52 21.99 37.53
CA GLN A 52 26.30 23.21 37.72
C GLN A 52 26.72 23.86 36.39
N ALA A 53 25.86 24.72 35.85
CA ALA A 53 26.29 25.96 35.17
C ALA A 53 25.09 26.91 34.98
N PRO A 54 25.21 28.20 35.36
CA PRO A 54 24.32 29.23 34.84
C PRO A 54 24.63 29.39 33.34
N GLY A 55 23.85 28.68 32.51
CA GLY A 55 24.12 28.55 31.08
C GLY A 55 24.71 27.20 30.71
N SER A 56 23.98 26.10 30.99
CA SER A 56 24.29 24.79 30.42
C SER A 56 24.55 24.96 28.93
N ASP A 57 25.76 24.60 28.50
CA ASP A 57 26.13 24.58 27.10
C ASP A 57 25.05 23.79 26.32
N PRO A 58 24.34 24.42 25.37
CA PRO A 58 23.32 23.75 24.56
C PRO A 58 23.83 22.45 23.94
N ASP A 59 25.12 22.38 23.64
CA ASP A 59 25.77 21.23 23.04
C ASP A 59 25.93 20.06 24.02
N MET A 60 26.27 20.34 25.29
CA MET A 60 26.31 19.31 26.34
C MET A 60 24.93 18.73 26.62
N LEU A 61 23.89 19.57 26.70
CA LEU A 61 22.53 19.09 26.90
C LEU A 61 22.08 18.21 25.73
N THR A 62 22.34 18.64 24.49
CA THR A 62 21.99 17.88 23.29
C THR A 62 22.72 16.54 23.24
N SER A 63 24.00 16.52 23.61
CA SER A 63 24.80 15.29 23.70
C SER A 63 24.25 14.32 24.75
N ALA A 64 23.94 14.80 25.95
CA ALA A 64 23.34 13.98 27.02
C ALA A 64 21.97 13.41 26.60
N GLN A 65 21.14 14.22 25.94
CA GLN A 65 19.85 13.77 25.42
C GLN A 65 19.99 12.68 24.35
N SER A 66 20.93 12.84 23.42
CA SER A 66 21.23 11.84 22.39
C SER A 66 21.76 10.54 23.00
N ALA A 67 22.69 10.63 23.96
CA ALA A 67 23.22 9.49 24.68
C ALA A 67 22.12 8.70 25.40
N PHE A 68 21.21 9.41 26.08
CA PHE A 68 20.07 8.81 26.76
C PHE A 68 19.09 8.12 25.79
N GLN A 69 18.73 8.78 24.69
CA GLN A 69 17.85 8.19 23.66
C GLN A 69 18.46 6.93 23.06
N ASN A 70 19.76 6.95 22.77
CA ASN A 70 20.48 5.78 22.27
C ASN A 70 20.51 4.65 23.31
N GLY A 71 20.76 4.98 24.59
CA GLY A 71 20.67 4.04 25.70
C GLY A 71 19.30 3.39 25.80
N TYR A 72 18.23 4.19 25.72
CA TYR A 72 16.85 3.73 25.76
C TYR A 72 16.52 2.81 24.58
N LYS A 73 16.94 3.17 23.36
CA LYS A 73 16.77 2.32 22.18
C LYS A 73 17.49 0.98 22.32
N THR A 74 18.77 1.02 22.74
CA THR A 74 19.56 -0.21 22.99
C THR A 74 18.89 -1.10 24.03
N TYR A 75 18.30 -0.50 25.08
CA TYR A 75 17.59 -1.24 26.12
C TYR A 75 16.33 -1.92 25.59
N LEU A 76 15.52 -1.20 24.80
CA LEU A 76 14.33 -1.77 24.18
C LEU A 76 14.67 -2.91 23.22
N GLU A 77 15.72 -2.74 22.40
CA GLU A 77 16.23 -3.78 21.51
C GLU A 77 16.67 -5.03 22.28
N ALA A 78 17.43 -4.85 23.37
CA ALA A 78 17.87 -5.97 24.22
C ALA A 78 16.70 -6.70 24.90
N MET A 79 15.63 -5.98 25.25
CA MET A 79 14.42 -6.56 25.83
C MET A 79 13.45 -7.13 24.77
N GLY A 80 13.79 -7.02 23.48
CA GLY A 80 12.93 -7.47 22.37
C GLY A 80 11.65 -6.65 22.22
N VAL A 81 11.60 -5.43 22.77
CA VAL A 81 10.42 -4.57 22.73
C VAL A 81 10.54 -3.62 21.53
N VAL A 82 9.55 -3.66 20.64
CA VAL A 82 9.48 -2.73 19.51
C VAL A 82 8.89 -1.39 19.99
N PRO A 83 9.54 -0.24 19.72
CA PRO A 83 8.96 1.06 20.00
C PRO A 83 7.57 1.21 19.37
N LYS A 84 6.62 1.79 20.11
CA LYS A 84 5.24 2.00 19.61
C LYS A 84 5.19 2.85 18.34
N SER A 85 6.14 3.78 18.17
CA SER A 85 6.30 4.58 16.94
C SER A 85 6.49 3.69 15.72
N ASP A 86 7.40 2.73 15.82
CA ASP A 86 7.83 1.88 14.72
C ASP A 86 6.72 0.87 14.40
N TYR A 87 6.06 0.35 15.43
CA TYR A 87 4.85 -0.47 15.26
C TYR A 87 3.73 0.31 14.54
N THR A 88 3.47 1.56 14.92
CA THR A 88 2.41 2.37 14.31
C THR A 88 2.76 2.74 12.86
N ALA A 89 4.03 3.05 12.59
CA ALA A 89 4.52 3.29 11.24
C ALA A 89 4.37 2.05 10.36
N LEU A 90 4.78 0.87 10.87
CA LEU A 90 4.62 -0.41 10.17
C LEU A 90 3.15 -0.74 9.93
N LYS A 91 2.27 -0.51 10.93
CA LYS A 91 0.83 -0.71 10.77
C LYS A 91 0.24 0.15 9.66
N ARG A 92 0.64 1.43 9.57
CA ARG A 92 0.21 2.32 8.49
C ARG A 92 0.67 1.84 7.12
N GLN A 93 1.92 1.38 7.01
CA GLN A 93 2.43 0.81 5.75
C GLN A 93 1.66 -0.46 5.37
N PHE A 94 1.37 -1.32 6.33
CA PHE A 94 0.57 -2.52 6.12
C PHE A 94 -0.84 -2.18 5.63
N GLU A 95 -1.52 -1.23 6.27
CA GLU A 95 -2.85 -0.74 5.85
C GLU A 95 -2.82 -0.16 4.43
N ALA A 96 -1.78 0.61 4.08
CA ALA A 96 -1.63 1.17 2.73
C ALA A 96 -1.36 0.09 1.66
N LEU A 97 -0.51 -0.90 1.97
CA LEU A 97 -0.26 -2.03 1.07
C LEU A 97 -1.52 -2.87 0.88
N GLN A 98 -2.31 -3.07 1.94
CA GLN A 98 -3.56 -3.80 1.86
C GLN A 98 -4.56 -3.11 0.93
N GLN A 99 -4.69 -1.78 1.01
CA GLN A 99 -5.54 -1.01 0.09
C GLN A 99 -5.06 -1.12 -1.36
N GLN A 100 -3.75 -1.04 -1.60
CA GLN A 100 -3.20 -1.23 -2.95
C GLN A 100 -3.46 -2.64 -3.50
N ALA A 101 -3.38 -3.66 -2.66
CA ALA A 101 -3.68 -5.03 -3.06
C ALA A 101 -5.16 -5.16 -3.47
N GLU A 102 -6.09 -4.60 -2.70
CA GLU A 102 -7.52 -4.59 -3.01
C GLU A 102 -7.82 -3.81 -4.31
N GLU A 103 -7.16 -2.67 -4.53
CA GLU A 103 -7.28 -1.88 -5.76
C GLU A 103 -6.73 -2.64 -6.98
N HIS A 104 -5.60 -3.33 -6.84
CA HIS A 104 -5.05 -4.15 -7.91
C HIS A 104 -5.91 -5.37 -8.21
N GLU A 105 -6.47 -6.04 -7.20
CA GLU A 105 -7.40 -7.16 -7.41
C GLU A 105 -8.68 -6.72 -8.14
N THR A 106 -9.24 -5.58 -7.79
CA THR A 106 -10.41 -5.01 -8.48
C THR A 106 -10.07 -4.61 -9.92
N THR A 107 -8.91 -3.97 -10.14
CA THR A 107 -8.43 -3.64 -11.49
C THR A 107 -8.24 -4.89 -12.35
N ILE A 108 -7.60 -5.94 -11.82
CA ILE A 108 -7.42 -7.21 -12.52
C ILE A 108 -8.76 -7.86 -12.85
N ARG A 109 -9.73 -7.82 -11.92
CA ARG A 109 -11.08 -8.34 -12.16
C ARG A 109 -11.77 -7.57 -13.30
N ASN A 110 -11.72 -6.25 -13.30
CA ASN A 110 -12.31 -5.41 -14.34
C ASN A 110 -11.68 -5.67 -15.70
N LEU A 111 -10.35 -5.68 -15.78
CA LEU A 111 -9.62 -5.98 -17.02
C LEU A 111 -9.95 -7.38 -17.56
N ARG A 112 -10.14 -8.38 -16.69
CA ARG A 112 -10.57 -9.73 -17.11
C ARG A 112 -11.99 -9.73 -17.67
N MET A 113 -12.91 -8.94 -17.09
CA MET A 113 -14.26 -8.78 -17.61
C MET A 113 -14.25 -8.10 -18.99
N GLU A 114 -13.54 -6.97 -19.14
CA GLU A 114 -13.39 -6.28 -20.42
C GLU A 114 -12.78 -7.17 -21.50
N LEU A 115 -11.75 -7.96 -21.16
CA LEU A 115 -11.17 -8.95 -22.08
C LEU A 115 -12.17 -10.03 -22.50
N SER A 116 -13.05 -10.45 -21.59
CA SER A 116 -14.08 -11.44 -21.90
C SER A 116 -15.18 -10.86 -22.82
N GLU A 117 -15.59 -9.62 -22.58
CA GLU A 117 -16.54 -8.89 -23.42
C GLU A 117 -15.97 -8.62 -24.81
N CYS A 118 -14.70 -8.23 -24.89
CA CYS A 118 -14.01 -8.00 -26.15
C CYS A 118 -13.93 -9.29 -26.99
N LYS A 119 -13.60 -10.42 -26.36
CA LYS A 119 -13.57 -11.74 -27.03
C LYS A 119 -14.96 -12.18 -27.53
N LEU A 120 -16.02 -11.92 -26.75
CA LEU A 120 -17.40 -12.20 -27.16
C LEU A 120 -17.78 -11.34 -28.39
N SER A 121 -17.53 -10.04 -28.32
CA SER A 121 -17.78 -9.09 -29.42
C SER A 121 -17.03 -9.45 -30.70
N GLN A 122 -15.76 -9.89 -30.59
CA GLN A 122 -15.00 -10.35 -31.73
C GLN A 122 -15.59 -11.62 -32.34
N GLY A 123 -16.06 -12.57 -31.52
CA GLY A 123 -16.77 -13.77 -31.97
C GLY A 123 -18.08 -13.43 -32.70
N ASP A 124 -18.85 -12.47 -32.17
CA ASP A 124 -20.09 -12.00 -32.79
C ASP A 124 -19.84 -11.34 -34.15
N THR A 125 -18.78 -10.54 -34.25
CA THR A 125 -18.36 -9.89 -35.49
C THR A 125 -17.99 -10.93 -36.56
N VAL A 126 -17.20 -11.94 -36.21
CA VAL A 126 -16.81 -13.02 -37.13
C VAL A 126 -18.01 -13.81 -37.63
N ARG A 127 -18.96 -14.11 -36.74
CA ARG A 127 -20.21 -14.79 -37.10
C ARG A 127 -21.06 -13.96 -38.07
N GLY A 128 -21.20 -12.65 -37.82
CA GLY A 128 -21.91 -11.75 -38.73
C GLY A 128 -21.26 -11.69 -40.13
N PHE A 129 -19.93 -11.69 -40.21
CA PHE A 129 -19.22 -11.80 -41.49
C PHE A 129 -19.50 -13.11 -42.21
N GLN A 130 -19.55 -14.23 -41.49
CA GLN A 130 -19.82 -15.54 -42.07
C GLN A 130 -21.26 -15.63 -42.63
N GLU A 131 -22.23 -15.07 -41.91
CA GLU A 131 -23.61 -14.95 -42.40
C GLU A 131 -23.68 -14.06 -43.65
N LEU A 132 -22.97 -12.93 -43.68
CA LEU A 132 -22.94 -12.04 -44.84
C LEU A 132 -22.38 -12.73 -46.10
N ILE A 133 -21.32 -13.52 -45.95
CA ILE A 133 -20.71 -14.31 -47.04
C ILE A 133 -21.69 -15.37 -47.56
N GLN A 134 -22.45 -16.02 -46.66
CA GLN A 134 -23.48 -16.98 -47.07
C GLN A 134 -24.58 -16.29 -47.87
N VAL A 135 -25.13 -15.18 -47.37
CA VAL A 135 -26.16 -14.41 -48.08
C VAL A 135 -25.66 -13.95 -49.45
N GLN A 136 -24.44 -13.44 -49.53
CA GLN A 136 -23.86 -13.00 -50.80
C GLN A 136 -23.64 -14.17 -51.77
N SER A 137 -23.23 -15.34 -51.27
CA SER A 137 -23.06 -16.54 -52.10
C SER A 137 -24.38 -17.05 -52.64
N ASP A 138 -25.43 -17.02 -51.83
CA ASP A 138 -26.78 -17.41 -52.24
C ASP A 138 -27.36 -16.43 -53.26
N GLN A 139 -27.19 -15.11 -53.05
CA GLN A 139 -27.58 -14.09 -54.03
C GLN A 139 -26.82 -14.23 -55.34
N PHE A 140 -25.52 -14.53 -55.30
CA PHE A 140 -24.74 -14.76 -56.52
C PHE A 140 -25.21 -16.02 -57.26
N ARG A 141 -25.53 -17.10 -56.53
CA ARG A 141 -26.09 -18.32 -57.10
C ARG A 141 -27.45 -18.05 -57.72
N GLU A 142 -28.32 -17.30 -57.04
CA GLU A 142 -29.64 -16.92 -57.55
C GLU A 142 -29.53 -16.06 -58.82
N LEU A 143 -28.60 -15.10 -58.85
CA LEU A 143 -28.32 -14.31 -60.05
C LEU A 143 -27.84 -15.21 -61.19
N THR A 144 -26.87 -16.09 -60.94
CA THR A 144 -26.33 -17.02 -61.94
C THR A 144 -27.41 -17.96 -62.48
N ASP A 145 -28.28 -18.48 -61.61
CA ASP A 145 -29.43 -19.28 -62.01
C ASP A 145 -30.46 -18.47 -62.81
N SER A 146 -30.68 -17.21 -62.45
CA SER A 146 -31.58 -16.31 -63.19
C SER A 146 -31.04 -15.99 -64.58
N PHE A 147 -29.74 -15.75 -64.70
CA PHE A 147 -29.05 -15.57 -65.98
C PHE A 147 -29.07 -16.86 -66.80
N GLY A 148 -28.77 -18.00 -66.17
CA GLY A 148 -28.86 -19.31 -66.80
C GLY A 148 -30.25 -19.57 -67.39
N ARG A 149 -31.32 -19.30 -66.63
CA ARG A 149 -32.70 -19.42 -67.09
C ARG A 149 -33.06 -18.43 -68.20
N PHE A 150 -32.57 -17.20 -68.15
CA PHE A 150 -32.80 -16.19 -69.18
C PHE A 150 -32.17 -16.61 -70.52
N PHE A 151 -30.95 -17.13 -70.48
CA PHE A 151 -30.25 -17.61 -71.68
C PHE A 151 -30.72 -18.99 -72.16
N SER A 152 -31.17 -19.88 -71.28
CA SER A 152 -31.76 -21.16 -71.69
C SER A 152 -33.20 -21.04 -72.17
N GLY A 153 -33.97 -20.06 -71.66
CA GLY A 153 -35.34 -19.79 -72.12
C GLY A 153 -35.42 -19.06 -73.46
N SER A 154 -34.32 -18.45 -73.91
CA SER A 154 -34.21 -17.82 -75.23
C SER A 154 -33.95 -18.83 -76.37
N ALA A 155 -33.66 -20.09 -76.03
CA ALA A 155 -33.36 -21.14 -77.02
C ALA A 155 -34.59 -21.93 -77.49
N ASP A 156 -35.74 -21.84 -76.79
CA ASP A 156 -36.95 -22.61 -77.12
C ASP A 156 -37.99 -21.85 -77.96
N ASP A 157 -37.77 -20.55 -78.26
CA ASP A 157 -38.73 -19.72 -79.02
C ASP A 157 -38.43 -19.60 -80.53
N GLU A 158 -37.34 -20.22 -81.03
CA GLU A 158 -37.01 -20.23 -82.48
C GLU A 158 -37.50 -21.48 -83.25
N GLU A 159 -38.07 -22.51 -82.60
CA GLU A 159 -38.42 -23.78 -83.27
C GLU A 159 -39.94 -24.04 -83.47
N LYS A 160 -40.77 -22.99 -83.54
CA LYS A 160 -42.20 -23.13 -83.97
C LYS A 160 -42.71 -22.00 -84.87
N LYS A 161 -42.38 -22.07 -86.17
CA LYS A 161 -43.26 -21.66 -87.30
C LYS A 161 -42.58 -21.87 -88.66
N PRO A 162 -43.31 -22.16 -89.74
CA PRO A 162 -44.44 -23.07 -89.94
C PRO A 162 -44.02 -24.45 -90.47
#